data_AF-A0A317YME3-F1
#
_entry.id   AF-A0A317YME3-F1
#
_cell.length_a   1.000
_cell.length_b   1.000
_cell.length_c   1.000
_cell.angle_alpha   90.00
_cell.angle_beta   90.00
_cell.angle_gamma   90.00
#
_symmetry.space_group_name_H-M   'P 1'
#
loop_
_entity.id
_entity.type
_entity.pdbx_description
1 polymer ?
#
loop_
_entity_poly.entity_id
_entity_poly.type
_entity_poly.pdbx_seq_one_letter_code
_entity_poly.pdbx_strand_id
1 'polypeptide(L)' 'YNVVPGEVEKVEKNSKAYYQAYSEAKFWVSNARIPLFLNKKPNQIYIQTWHGTPLKRLANDMKVVRMPGTTTALYK' A
#
# COMPACT_ATOMS: atom_id res chain seq x y z
N TYR A 1 -18.30 -0.48 14.48
CA TYR A 1 -18.44 -1.79 13.82
C TYR A 1 -17.13 -2.15 13.13
N ASN A 2 -16.23 -2.86 13.81
CA ASN A 2 -14.93 -3.29 13.26
C ASN A 2 -14.93 -4.80 13.01
N VAL A 3 -16.06 -5.34 12.54
CA VAL A 3 -16.22 -6.77 12.27
C VAL A 3 -16.04 -6.98 10.78
N VAL A 4 -15.07 -7.80 10.41
CA VAL A 4 -14.90 -8.27 9.04
C VAL A 4 -15.62 -9.61 8.97
N PRO A 5 -16.61 -9.79 8.08
CA PRO A 5 -17.33 -11.05 7.97
C PRO A 5 -16.44 -12.18 7.42
N GLY A 6 -16.71 -13.41 7.87
CA GLY A 6 -15.96 -14.61 7.49
C GLY A 6 -14.82 -14.96 8.44
N GLU A 7 -14.07 -16.01 8.11
CA GLU A 7 -12.90 -16.47 8.85
C GLU A 7 -11.69 -15.58 8.51
N VAL A 8 -11.55 -14.48 9.25
CA VAL A 8 -10.49 -13.49 9.01
C VAL A 8 -9.76 -13.18 10.31
N GLU A 9 -8.44 -13.29 10.28
CA GLU A 9 -7.57 -12.75 11.31
C GLU A 9 -7.17 -11.31 10.96
N LYS A 10 -7.40 -10.38 11.90
CA LYS A 10 -6.97 -9.00 11.77
C LYS A 10 -5.67 -8.81 12.53
N VAL A 11 -4.67 -8.23 11.87
CA VAL A 11 -3.40 -7.89 12.48
C VAL A 11 -3.25 -6.39 12.63
N GLU A 12 -2.63 -5.95 13.74
CA GLU A 12 -2.35 -4.54 13.98
C GLU A 12 -1.14 -4.07 13.15
N LYS A 13 -1.27 -2.90 12.51
CA LYS A 13 -0.19 -2.32 11.69
C LYS A 13 1.08 -2.11 12.53
N ASN A 14 2.23 -2.45 11.95
CA ASN A 14 3.55 -2.40 12.60
C ASN A 14 3.78 -3.39 13.76
N SER A 15 2.82 -4.28 14.05
CA SER A 15 3.04 -5.40 14.97
C SER A 15 3.91 -6.50 14.33
N LYS A 16 4.43 -7.43 15.15
CA LYS A 16 5.14 -8.61 14.64
C LYS A 16 4.27 -9.43 13.68
N ALA A 17 3.00 -9.62 14.01
CA ALA A 17 2.03 -10.35 13.19
C ALA A 17 1.81 -9.69 11.82
N TYR A 18 1.84 -8.35 11.74
CA TYR A 18 1.76 -7.63 10.47
C TYR A 18 2.93 -7.96 9.54
N TYR A 19 4.16 -7.88 10.05
CA TYR A 19 5.33 -8.21 9.23
C TYR A 19 5.34 -9.69 8.82
N GLN A 20 4.90 -10.57 9.71
CA GLN A 20 4.77 -12.00 9.43
C GLN A 20 3.73 -12.26 8.32
N ALA A 21 2.54 -11.67 8.41
CA ALA A 21 1.50 -11.79 7.40
C ALA A 21 1.99 -11.33 6.01
N TYR A 22 2.65 -10.18 5.92
CA TYR A 22 3.24 -9.71 4.66
C TYR A 22 4.39 -10.60 4.17
N SER A 23 5.18 -11.18 5.08
CA SER A 23 6.30 -12.07 4.73
C SER A 23 5.83 -13.41 4.17
N GLU A 24 4.73 -13.97 4.69
CA GLU A 24 4.23 -15.31 4.36
C GLU A 24 3.22 -15.31 3.21
N ALA A 25 2.45 -14.22 3.06
CA ALA A 25 1.38 -14.16 2.06
C ALA A 25 1.91 -14.35 0.63
N LYS A 26 1.26 -15.23 -0.14
CA LYS A 26 1.48 -15.37 -1.59
C LYS A 26 0.89 -14.19 -2.39
N PHE A 27 -0.19 -13.59 -1.89
CA PHE A 27 -0.91 -12.51 -2.55
C PHE A 27 -1.06 -11.32 -1.60
N TRP A 28 -0.74 -10.13 -2.08
CA TRP A 28 -1.05 -8.87 -1.42
C TRP A 28 -2.14 -8.18 -2.24
N VAL A 29 -3.26 -7.83 -1.61
CA VAL A 29 -4.35 -7.09 -2.26
C VAL A 29 -4.48 -5.74 -1.58
N SER A 30 -4.38 -4.65 -2.36
CA SER A 30 -4.55 -3.31 -1.82
C SER A 30 -5.13 -2.36 -2.87
N ASN A 31 -5.87 -1.37 -2.39
CA ASN A 31 -6.41 -0.26 -3.17
C ASN A 31 -5.56 1.02 -3.06
N ALA A 32 -4.47 0.98 -2.30
CA ALA A 32 -3.61 2.11 -2.04
C ALA A 32 -2.13 1.69 -2.01
N ARG A 33 -1.24 2.65 -1.80
CA ARG A 33 0.20 2.38 -1.68
C ARG A 33 0.50 1.62 -0.40
N ILE A 34 1.26 0.53 -0.53
CA ILE A 34 1.87 -0.20 0.59
C ILE A 34 3.22 0.45 0.94
N PRO A 35 3.61 0.52 2.23
CA PRO A 35 4.89 1.12 2.63
C PRO A 35 6.12 0.45 2.01
N LEU A 36 7.13 1.25 1.65
CA LEU A 36 8.36 0.76 0.99
C LEU A 36 9.23 -0.13 1.86
N PHE A 37 9.09 -0.06 3.19
CA PHE A 37 9.83 -0.93 4.11
C PHE A 37 9.33 -2.38 4.10
N LEU A 38 8.18 -2.65 3.47
CA LEU A 38 7.72 -4.01 3.23
C LEU A 38 8.32 -4.55 1.94
N ASN A 39 9.13 -5.60 2.07
CA ASN A 39 9.86 -6.18 0.95
C ASN A 39 9.00 -7.21 0.22
N LYS A 40 8.55 -6.87 -1.00
CA LYS A 40 7.86 -7.82 -1.87
C LYS A 40 8.85 -8.81 -2.46
N LYS A 41 8.73 -10.08 -2.11
CA LYS A 41 9.60 -11.15 -2.60
C LYS A 41 9.21 -11.60 -4.01
N PRO A 42 10.11 -12.27 -4.77
CA PRO A 42 9.79 -12.82 -6.10
C PRO A 42 8.64 -13.85 -6.09
N ASN A 43 8.48 -14.60 -5.00
CA ASN A 43 7.41 -15.60 -4.84
C ASN A 43 6.04 -15.01 -4.44
N GLN A 44 5.92 -13.68 -4.38
CA GLN A 44 4.71 -12.97 -3.97
C GLN A 44 4.14 -12.14 -5.11
N ILE A 45 2.81 -12.12 -5.21
CA ILE A 45 2.06 -11.38 -6.22
C ILE A 45 1.34 -10.21 -5.54
N TYR A 46 1.58 -9.00 -6.04
CA TYR A 46 0.93 -7.80 -5.54
C TYR A 46 -0.14 -7.34 -6.53
N ILE A 47 -1.40 -7.43 -6.10
CA ILE A 47 -2.58 -6.99 -6.84
C ILE A 47 -2.96 -5.60 -6.33
N GLN A 48 -2.73 -4.60 -7.18
CA GLN A 48 -3.10 -3.21 -6.92
C GLN A 48 -4.40 -2.89 -7.66
N THR A 49 -5.47 -2.61 -6.92
CA THR A 49 -6.77 -2.26 -7.51
C THR A 49 -6.91 -0.76 -7.76
N TRP A 50 -6.03 0.05 -7.19
CA TRP A 50 -6.21 1.49 -7.05
C TRP A 50 -7.60 1.81 -6.46
N HIS A 51 -8.11 3.01 -6.69
CA HIS A 51 -9.38 3.46 -6.11
C HIS A 51 -10.15 4.41 -7.04
N GLY A 52 -10.13 4.11 -8.34
CA GLY A 52 -11.02 4.75 -9.33
C GLY A 52 -10.32 5.51 -10.45
N THR A 53 -11.12 5.89 -11.44
CA THR A 53 -10.67 6.63 -12.63
C THR A 53 -10.19 8.03 -12.25
N PRO A 54 -8.95 8.41 -12.61
CA PRO A 54 -8.39 9.70 -12.20
C PRO A 54 -9.10 10.88 -12.90
N LEU A 55 -9.58 11.83 -12.11
CA LEU A 55 -9.98 13.17 -12.60
C LEU A 55 -8.85 14.19 -12.47
N LYS A 56 -8.11 14.16 -11.35
CA LYS A 56 -6.96 15.03 -11.09
C LYS A 56 -5.67 14.34 -11.56
N ARG A 57 -4.65 15.11 -11.93
CA ARG A 57 -3.31 14.56 -12.25
C ARG A 57 -2.65 13.97 -11.01
N LEU A 58 -2.09 12.77 -11.15
CA LEU A 58 -1.50 11.99 -10.06
C LEU A 58 -0.07 11.56 -10.44
N ALA A 59 0.72 11.18 -9.44
CA ALA A 59 2.05 10.58 -9.62
C ALA A 59 2.92 11.34 -10.64
N ASN A 60 3.35 10.68 -11.72
CA ASN A 60 4.27 11.25 -12.70
C ASN A 60 3.70 12.48 -13.43
N ASP A 61 2.36 12.56 -13.58
CA ASP A 61 1.66 13.63 -14.29
C ASP A 61 1.58 14.94 -13.49
N MET A 62 1.96 14.93 -12.21
CA MET A 62 1.99 16.16 -11.40
C MET A 62 3.14 17.06 -11.82
N LYS A 63 2.90 18.35 -12.01
CA LYS A 63 3.95 19.31 -12.37
C LYS A 63 4.74 19.82 -11.17
N VAL A 64 4.07 20.04 -10.04
CA VAL A 64 4.65 20.56 -8.81
C VAL A 64 3.99 19.86 -7.62
N VAL A 65 4.79 19.42 -6.66
CA VAL A 65 4.32 18.86 -5.39
C VAL A 65 4.58 19.88 -4.29
N ARG A 66 3.50 20.29 -3.60
CA ARG A 66 3.57 21.19 -2.43
C ARG A 66 3.05 20.45 -1.20
N MET A 67 3.92 19.65 -0.59
CA MET A 67 3.62 18.91 0.64
C MET A 67 4.77 19.08 1.64
N PRO A 68 4.48 19.23 2.94
CA PRO A 68 5.53 19.28 3.97
C PRO A 68 6.41 18.02 3.93
N GLY A 69 7.73 18.19 4.12
CA GLY A 69 8.67 17.07 4.22
C GLY A 69 9.08 16.44 2.89
N THR A 70 8.75 17.03 1.74
CA THR A 70 9.23 16.56 0.42
C THR A 70 9.33 17.70 -0.59
N THR A 71 9.96 17.45 -1.74
CA THR A 71 9.98 18.34 -2.91
C THR A 71 9.45 17.59 -4.13
N THR A 72 9.13 18.29 -5.21
CA THR A 72 8.73 17.63 -6.46
C THR A 72 9.75 16.58 -6.93
N ALA A 73 11.05 16.84 -6.76
CA ALA A 73 12.11 15.94 -7.18
C ALA A 73 12.31 14.74 -6.24
N LEU A 74 11.95 14.88 -4.96
CA LEU A 74 12.01 13.77 -3.98
C LEU A 74 10.76 12.90 -3.98
N TYR A 75 9.63 13.46 -4.42
CA TYR A 75 8.37 12.74 -4.49
C TYR A 75 8.23 11.89 -5.76
N LYS A 76 8.77 12.40 -6.87
CA LYS A 76 8.84 11.70 -8.16
C LYS A 76 10.00 10.73 -8.18
#